data_AF-A0A0B2QV19-F1
#
_entry.id   AF-A0A0B2QV19-F1
#
_cell.length_a   1.000
_cell.length_b   1.000
_cell.length_c   1.000
_cell.angle_alpha   90.00
_cell.angle_beta   90.00
_cell.angle_gamma   90.00
#
_symmetry.space_group_name_H-M   'P 1'
#
loop_
_entity.id
_entity.type
_entity.pdbx_description
1 polymer ?
#
loop_
_entity_poly.entity_id
_entity_poly.type
_entity_poly.pdbx_seq_one_letter_code
_entity_poly.pdbx_strand_id
1 'polypeptide(L)'
;MQFKFVALTFLVFWSRWSFEGAVGDPQLFLLVSECSGFGVPNLSNFYQNLNASFADLRAQVSNNSKHFATAQSVTGTSPVYAMFQCVNYFSITDCATCLAAAATEIYRNQQRCPCRL
;
A
#
# COMPACT_ATOMS: atom_id res chain seq x y z
N MET A 1 47.54 13.80 -19.82
CA MET A 1 46.44 12.89 -20.22
C MET A 1 45.67 12.25 -19.04
N GLN A 2 46.04 12.51 -17.78
CA GLN A 2 45.47 11.85 -16.59
C GLN A 2 44.15 12.47 -16.06
N PHE A 3 43.89 13.75 -16.34
CA PHE A 3 42.73 14.47 -15.78
C PHE A 3 41.38 14.02 -16.40
N LYS A 4 41.40 13.51 -17.64
CA LYS A 4 40.18 13.09 -18.36
C LYS A 4 39.56 11.82 -17.79
N PHE A 5 40.37 10.92 -17.25
CA PHE A 5 39.90 9.65 -16.68
C PHE A 5 39.20 9.83 -15.34
N VAL A 6 39.67 10.77 -14.50
CA VAL A 6 39.05 11.08 -13.20
C VAL A 6 37.67 11.71 -13.39
N ALA A 7 37.51 12.59 -14.36
CA ALA A 7 36.20 13.17 -14.67
C ALA A 7 35.19 12.12 -15.17
N LEU A 8 35.64 11.19 -16.01
CA LEU A 8 34.81 10.11 -16.55
C LEU A 8 34.31 9.16 -15.45
N THR A 9 35.14 8.82 -14.47
CA THR A 9 34.73 7.91 -13.38
C THR A 9 33.73 8.58 -12.42
N PHE A 10 33.89 9.87 -12.12
CA PHE A 10 32.92 10.63 -11.33
C PHE A 10 31.54 10.73 -12.01
N LEU A 11 31.51 10.97 -13.33
CA LEU A 11 30.25 11.02 -14.10
C LEU A 11 29.53 9.68 -14.12
N VAL A 12 30.26 8.58 -14.30
CA VAL A 12 29.68 7.23 -14.30
C VAL A 12 29.13 6.87 -12.92
N PHE A 13 29.86 7.19 -11.85
CA PHE A 13 29.40 6.93 -10.48
C PHE A 13 28.15 7.75 -10.12
N TRP A 14 28.10 9.05 -10.45
CA TRP A 14 26.89 9.87 -10.27
C TRP A 14 25.69 9.34 -11.06
N SER A 15 25.88 8.96 -12.32
CA SER A 15 24.78 8.39 -13.12
C SER A 15 24.24 7.06 -12.56
N ARG A 16 25.08 6.32 -11.81
CA ARG A 16 24.69 5.05 -11.17
C ARG A 16 23.93 5.23 -9.86
N TRP A 17 24.05 6.40 -9.21
CA TRP A 17 23.27 6.76 -8.02
C TRP A 17 21.94 7.44 -8.34
N SER A 18 21.72 7.88 -9.58
CA SER A 18 20.46 8.51 -10.03
C SER A 18 19.41 7.53 -10.54
N PHE A 19 19.50 6.24 -10.21
CA PHE A 19 18.38 5.33 -10.41
C PHE A 19 17.34 5.55 -9.29
N GLU A 20 16.81 6.78 -9.22
CA GLU A 20 15.45 6.98 -8.75
C GLU A 20 14.59 6.17 -9.71
N GLY A 21 14.07 5.03 -9.23
CA GLY A 21 13.05 4.30 -9.96
C GLY A 21 11.99 5.29 -10.42
N ALA A 22 11.53 5.18 -11.67
CA ALA A 22 10.51 6.08 -12.19
C ALA A 22 9.38 6.15 -11.18
N VAL A 23 9.18 7.33 -10.58
CA VAL A 23 7.98 7.62 -9.79
C VAL A 23 6.88 7.67 -10.83
N GLY A 24 6.28 6.51 -11.10
CA GLY A 24 5.03 6.49 -11.83
C GLY A 24 4.07 7.30 -11.00
N ASP A 25 3.52 8.40 -11.55
CA ASP A 25 2.28 8.96 -11.01
C ASP A 25 1.22 7.91 -11.29
N PRO A 26 0.85 7.06 -10.32
CA PRO A 26 -0.19 6.10 -10.54
C PRO A 26 -1.43 6.98 -10.54
N GLN A 27 -1.95 7.35 -11.72
CA GLN A 27 -3.21 8.06 -11.81
C GLN A 27 -4.28 7.18 -11.16
N LEU A 28 -4.49 7.39 -9.86
CA LEU A 28 -5.29 6.55 -8.99
C LEU A 28 -6.74 6.92 -9.24
N PHE A 29 -7.34 6.21 -10.18
CA PHE A 29 -8.76 6.33 -10.46
C PHE A 29 -9.52 5.26 -9.67
N LEU A 30 -10.36 5.70 -8.73
CA LEU A 30 -11.25 4.80 -7.99
C LEU A 30 -12.31 4.25 -8.95
N LEU A 31 -12.21 2.97 -9.29
CA LEU A 31 -13.17 2.30 -10.17
C LEU A 31 -14.50 2.03 -9.45
N VAL A 32 -14.42 1.33 -8.31
CA VAL A 32 -15.58 0.89 -7.54
C VAL A 32 -15.20 0.91 -6.05
N SER A 33 -16.15 1.32 -5.21
CA SER A 33 -16.09 1.08 -3.77
C SER A 33 -17.47 0.70 -3.27
N GLU A 34 -17.52 -0.40 -2.54
CA GLU A 34 -18.76 -0.96 -2.00
C GLU A 34 -18.60 -1.22 -0.49
N CYS A 35 -19.74 -1.31 0.18
CA CYS A 35 -19.82 -1.51 1.62
C CYS A 35 -20.88 -2.55 1.95
N SER A 36 -20.66 -3.29 3.03
CA SER A 36 -21.70 -4.15 3.59
C SER A 36 -22.83 -3.30 4.18
N GLY A 37 -24.07 -3.78 4.07
CA GLY A 37 -25.21 -3.24 4.80
C GLY A 37 -25.27 -3.67 6.27
N PHE A 38 -24.28 -4.45 6.73
CA PHE A 38 -24.24 -5.04 8.06
C PHE A 38 -23.37 -4.21 9.01
N GLY A 39 -23.86 -4.03 10.23
CA GLY A 39 -23.12 -3.43 11.33
C GLY A 39 -22.01 -4.31 11.86
N VAL A 40 -21.04 -3.68 12.53
CA VAL A 40 -19.96 -4.38 13.23
C VAL A 40 -20.23 -4.32 14.74
N PRO A 41 -20.17 -5.44 15.48
CA PRO A 41 -20.54 -5.48 16.90
C PRO A 41 -19.69 -4.56 17.80
N ASN A 42 -18.39 -4.41 17.50
CA ASN A 42 -17.49 -3.55 18.27
C ASN A 42 -16.61 -2.73 17.33
N LEU A 43 -16.96 -1.45 17.17
CA LEU A 43 -16.24 -0.50 16.31
C LEU A 43 -14.78 -0.33 16.72
N SER A 44 -14.49 -0.17 18.01
CA SER A 44 -13.13 0.06 18.49
C SER A 44 -12.22 -1.13 18.15
N ASN A 45 -12.69 -2.34 18.44
CA ASN A 45 -11.98 -3.57 18.13
C ASN A 45 -11.83 -3.77 16.61
N PHE A 46 -12.87 -3.46 15.83
CA PHE A 46 -12.81 -3.49 14.38
C PHE A 46 -11.73 -2.57 13.82
N TYR A 47 -11.66 -1.31 14.26
CA TYR A 47 -10.63 -0.37 13.81
C TYR A 47 -9.22 -0.79 14.21
N GLN A 48 -9.05 -1.37 15.40
CA GLN A 48 -7.77 -1.95 15.80
C GLN A 48 -7.36 -3.09 14.85
N ASN A 49 -8.28 -4.02 14.57
CA ASN A 49 -8.02 -5.14 13.68
C ASN A 49 -7.79 -4.71 12.22
N LEU A 50 -8.51 -3.68 11.76
CA LEU A 50 -8.36 -3.10 10.42
C LEU A 50 -6.98 -2.47 10.25
N ASN A 51 -6.57 -1.63 11.20
CA ASN A 51 -5.26 -0.98 11.19
C ASN A 51 -4.13 -2.02 11.23
N ALA A 52 -4.25 -3.05 12.08
CA ALA A 52 -3.27 -4.14 12.15
C ALA A 52 -3.17 -4.90 10.82
N SER A 53 -4.31 -5.21 10.19
CA SER A 53 -4.34 -5.91 8.90
C SER A 53 -3.72 -5.07 7.78
N PHE A 54 -3.99 -3.76 7.72
CA PHE A 54 -3.36 -2.87 6.73
C PHE A 54 -1.86 -2.69 6.96
N ALA A 55 -1.41 -2.64 8.23
CA ALA A 55 0.01 -2.60 8.55
C ALA A 55 0.73 -3.86 8.06
N ASP A 56 0.14 -5.05 8.25
CA ASP A 56 0.70 -6.31 7.76
C ASP A 56 0.73 -6.36 6.22
N LEU A 57 -0.37 -5.98 5.55
CA LEU A 57 -0.38 -5.89 4.08
C LEU A 57 0.74 -4.96 3.57
N ARG A 58 0.92 -3.80 4.20
CA ARG A 58 1.98 -2.85 3.82
C ARG A 58 3.37 -3.43 4.03
N ALA A 59 3.61 -4.15 5.12
CA ALA A 59 4.87 -4.84 5.37
C ALA A 59 5.12 -5.93 4.32
N GLN A 60 4.10 -6.72 3.98
CA GLN A 60 4.23 -7.76 2.95
C GLN A 60 4.49 -7.18 1.56
N VAL A 61 3.82 -6.10 1.18
CA VAL A 61 4.06 -5.43 -0.12
C VAL A 61 5.45 -4.80 -0.15
N SER A 62 5.79 -3.99 0.86
CA SER A 62 7.00 -3.16 0.84
C SER A 62 8.28 -3.94 1.17
N ASN A 63 8.22 -4.83 2.17
CA ASN A 63 9.41 -5.51 2.67
C ASN A 63 9.64 -6.85 1.97
N ASN A 64 8.57 -7.54 1.57
CA ASN A 64 8.65 -8.84 0.92
C ASN A 64 8.40 -8.76 -0.60
N SER A 65 8.34 -7.55 -1.15
CA SER A 65 8.18 -7.29 -2.59
C SER A 65 7.02 -8.07 -3.22
N LYS A 66 5.88 -8.15 -2.51
CA LYS A 66 4.71 -8.89 -2.97
C LYS A 66 3.72 -8.00 -3.72
N HIS A 67 3.25 -8.46 -4.87
CA HIS A 67 2.10 -7.87 -5.59
C HIS A 67 0.75 -8.40 -5.10
N PHE A 68 0.76 -9.47 -4.30
CA PHE A 68 -0.44 -10.04 -3.70
C PHE A 68 -0.15 -10.38 -2.24
N ALA A 69 -1.04 -9.96 -1.35
CA ALA A 69 -0.92 -10.24 0.07
C ALA A 69 -2.29 -10.41 0.71
N THR A 70 -2.33 -11.25 1.74
CA THR A 70 -3.49 -11.45 2.61
C THR A 70 -3.06 -11.20 4.05
N ALA A 71 -3.92 -10.58 4.84
CA ALA A 71 -3.70 -10.31 6.25
C ALA A 71 -4.98 -10.58 7.04
N GLN A 72 -4.83 -10.87 8.32
CA GLN A 72 -5.95 -11.02 9.24
C GLN A 72 -5.58 -10.52 10.63
N SER A 73 -6.53 -9.88 11.31
CA SER A 73 -6.46 -9.60 12.73
C SER A 73 -7.79 -10.01 13.35
N VAL A 74 -7.74 -11.07 14.17
CA VAL A 74 -8.94 -11.78 14.65
C VAL A 74 -9.14 -11.64 16.16
N THR A 75 -8.58 -10.58 16.75
CA THR A 75 -8.71 -10.31 18.19
C THR A 75 -10.12 -9.82 18.49
N GLY A 76 -10.73 -10.28 19.58
CA GLY A 76 -12.03 -9.78 20.05
C GLY A 76 -13.23 -10.27 19.23
N THR A 77 -14.30 -9.48 19.21
CA THR A 77 -15.60 -9.85 18.60
C THR A 77 -15.80 -9.30 17.20
N SER A 78 -14.82 -8.59 16.64
CA SER A 78 -14.93 -7.97 15.31
C SER A 78 -13.67 -8.25 14.49
N PRO A 79 -13.48 -9.52 14.06
CA PRO A 79 -12.32 -9.92 13.27
C PRO A 79 -12.30 -9.23 11.90
N VAL A 80 -11.10 -8.95 11.38
CA VAL A 80 -10.89 -8.39 10.04
C VAL A 80 -10.02 -9.33 9.23
N TYR A 81 -10.47 -9.59 8.00
CA TYR A 81 -9.72 -10.30 6.97
C TYR A 81 -9.55 -9.35 5.79
N ALA A 82 -8.32 -9.21 5.31
CA ALA A 82 -7.98 -8.25 4.27
C ALA A 82 -7.11 -8.91 3.19
N MET A 83 -7.28 -8.44 1.96
CA MET A 83 -6.49 -8.85 0.81
C MET A 83 -6.14 -7.60 0.00
N PHE A 84 -4.93 -7.60 -0.55
CA PHE A 84 -4.51 -6.60 -1.52
C PHE A 84 -3.89 -7.28 -2.74
N GLN A 85 -4.25 -6.77 -3.92
CA GLN A 85 -3.70 -7.22 -5.19
C GLN A 85 -3.33 -6.00 -6.04
N CYS A 86 -2.09 -6.01 -6.50
CA CYS A 86 -1.52 -5.06 -7.43
C CYS A 86 -1.19 -5.78 -8.74
N VAL A 87 -1.16 -5.03 -9.85
CA VAL A 87 -0.77 -5.61 -11.14
C VAL A 87 0.72 -5.94 -11.13
N ASN A 88 1.09 -7.15 -11.54
CA ASN A 88 2.44 -7.71 -11.36
C ASN A 88 3.58 -6.97 -12.09
N TYR A 89 3.27 -6.12 -13.08
CA TYR A 89 4.27 -5.33 -13.80
C TYR A 89 4.52 -3.95 -13.16
N PHE A 90 3.76 -3.54 -12.15
CA PHE A 90 4.06 -2.32 -11.39
C PHE A 90 5.27 -2.52 -10.47
N SER A 91 6.00 -1.44 -10.24
CA SER A 91 7.08 -1.45 -9.25
C SER A 91 6.49 -1.67 -7.84
N ILE A 92 7.30 -2.18 -6.92
CA ILE A 92 6.87 -2.37 -5.53
C ILE A 92 6.51 -1.03 -4.87
N THR A 93 7.20 0.05 -5.24
CA THR A 93 6.91 1.41 -4.79
C THR A 93 5.52 1.86 -5.25
N ASP A 94 5.17 1.61 -6.52
CA ASP A 94 3.84 1.95 -7.06
C ASP A 94 2.76 1.09 -6.40
N CYS A 95 3.02 -0.20 -6.17
CA CYS A 95 2.10 -1.07 -5.46
C CYS A 95 1.87 -0.63 -4.01
N ALA A 96 2.92 -0.23 -3.30
CA ALA A 96 2.82 0.29 -1.93
C ALA A 96 2.06 1.63 -1.88
N THR A 97 2.25 2.48 -2.88
CA THR A 97 1.51 3.75 -3.04
C THR A 97 0.03 3.49 -3.32
N CYS A 98 -0.28 2.54 -4.21
CA CYS A 98 -1.64 2.11 -4.51
C CYS A 98 -2.35 1.53 -3.27
N LEU A 99 -1.67 0.69 -2.48
CA LEU A 99 -2.21 0.18 -1.22
C LEU A 99 -2.53 1.32 -0.24
N ALA A 100 -1.65 2.31 -0.11
CA ALA A 100 -1.89 3.45 0.79
C ALA A 100 -3.09 4.31 0.35
N ALA A 101 -3.24 4.53 -0.95
CA ALA A 101 -4.39 5.23 -1.51
C ALA A 101 -5.70 4.45 -1.28
N ALA A 102 -5.71 3.14 -1.58
CA ALA A 102 -6.86 2.29 -1.34
C ALA A 102 -7.29 2.25 0.14
N ALA A 103 -6.33 2.14 1.07
CA ALA A 103 -6.61 2.20 2.50
C ALA A 103 -7.24 3.55 2.90
N THR A 104 -6.74 4.66 2.36
CA THR A 104 -7.31 6.00 2.58
C THR A 104 -8.76 6.09 2.10
N GLU A 105 -9.06 5.54 0.91
CA GLU A 105 -10.43 5.50 0.39
C GLU A 105 -11.36 4.64 1.25
N ILE A 106 -10.88 3.51 1.79
CA ILE A 106 -11.66 2.70 2.73
C ILE A 106 -12.02 3.51 3.99
N TYR A 107 -11.06 4.26 4.55
CA TYR A 107 -11.33 5.13 5.71
C TYR A 107 -12.30 6.27 5.39
N ARG A 108 -12.22 6.88 4.19
CA ARG A 108 -13.19 7.89 3.75
C ARG A 108 -14.59 7.30 3.60
N ASN A 109 -14.69 6.13 2.99
CA ASN A 109 -15.98 5.50 2.71
C ASN A 109 -16.67 4.98 3.96
N GLN A 110 -15.96 4.73 5.07
CA GLN A 110 -16.60 4.46 6.36
C GLN A 110 -17.49 5.60 6.87
N GLN A 111 -17.23 6.85 6.47
CA GLN A 111 -18.15 7.97 6.78
C GLN A 111 -19.44 7.90 5.95
N ARG A 112 -19.37 7.31 4.76
CA ARG A 112 -20.49 7.13 3.82
C ARG A 112 -21.24 5.82 4.05
N CYS A 113 -20.58 4.83 4.66
CA CYS A 113 -21.10 3.52 4.99
C CYS A 113 -21.05 3.31 6.51
N PRO A 114 -22.02 3.86 7.25
CA PRO A 114 -22.01 3.73 8.69
C PRO A 114 -22.14 2.25 9.07
N CYS A 115 -21.16 1.74 9.81
CA CYS A 115 -21.32 0.53 10.60
C CYS A 115 -22.39 0.81 11.66
N ARG A 116 -23.65 0.66 11.29
CA ARG A 116 -24.80 0.98 12.14
C ARG A 116 -24.94 -0.14 13.17
N LEU A 117 -24.94 0.24 14.46
CA LEU A 117 -25.39 -0.64 15.55
C LEU A 117 -26.86 -1.02 15.39
#